data_AF-A0A4U9D5W8-F1
#
_entry.id   AF-A0A4U9D5W8-F1
#
_cell.length_a   1.000
_cell.length_b   1.000
_cell.length_c   1.000
_cell.angle_alpha   90.00
_cell.angle_beta   90.00
_cell.angle_gamma   90.00
#
_symmetry.space_group_name_H-M   'P 1'
#
loop_
_entity.id
_entity.type
_entity.pdbx_description
1 polymer ?
#
loop_
_entity_poly.entity_id
_entity_poly.type
_entity_poly.pdbx_seq_one_letter_code
_entity_poly.pdbx_strand_id
1 'polypeptide(L)'
;MYHQWVYFRPRAYWHEWLNWPTIFAHTGFFRPDEQWQTRFGELFGQIVDAGQGAGRYSELLAINLLEQLLLRRMEAINESLYPPLDNRVRDALPVH
;
A
#
# COMPACT_ATOMS: atom_id res chain seq x y z
N MET A 1 -13.36 3.81 17.04
CA MET A 1 -11.93 3.62 16.71
C MET A 1 -11.64 2.13 16.76
N TYR A 2 -11.62 1.48 15.60
CA TYR A 2 -11.34 0.05 15.49
C TYR A 2 -9.98 -0.11 14.83
N HIS A 3 -9.02 -0.69 15.54
CA HIS A 3 -7.74 -1.08 14.95
C HIS A 3 -7.92 -2.47 14.35
N GLN A 4 -7.88 -2.58 13.02
CA GLN A 4 -7.93 -3.86 12.33
C GLN A 4 -6.51 -4.40 12.15
N TRP A 5 -6.29 -5.64 12.55
CA TRP A 5 -5.00 -6.32 12.44
C TRP A 5 -5.17 -7.53 11.53
N VAL A 6 -4.25 -7.70 10.59
CA VAL A 6 -4.20 -8.86 9.70
C VAL A 6 -2.85 -9.51 9.85
N TYR A 7 -2.83 -10.76 10.29
CA TYR A 7 -1.62 -11.58 10.34
C TYR A 7 -1.49 -12.36 9.02
N PHE A 8 -0.34 -12.24 8.36
CA PHE A 8 -0.08 -12.90 7.09
C PHE A 8 1.37 -13.37 6.99
N ARG A 9 1.63 -14.34 6.11
CA ARG A 9 2.99 -14.73 5.72
C ARG A 9 3.37 -13.97 4.44
N PRO A 10 4.40 -13.10 4.48
CA PRO A 10 4.79 -12.34 3.31
C PRO A 10 5.44 -13.23 2.25
N ARG A 11 5.31 -12.81 0.98
CA ARG A 11 6.08 -13.41 -0.12
C ARG A 11 7.52 -12.89 -0.09
N ALA A 12 8.47 -13.67 -0.61
CA ALA A 12 9.90 -13.37 -0.52
C ALA A 12 10.27 -11.97 -1.07
N TYR A 13 9.60 -11.50 -2.12
CA TYR A 13 9.85 -10.20 -2.74
C TYR A 13 9.17 -9.02 -2.01
N TRP A 14 8.30 -9.26 -1.02
CA TRP A 14 7.70 -8.19 -0.21
C TRP A 14 8.71 -7.56 0.75
N HIS A 15 9.90 -8.14 0.91
CA HIS A 15 10.91 -7.68 1.85
C HIS A 15 11.26 -6.19 1.66
N GLU A 16 11.39 -5.75 0.41
CA GLU A 16 11.64 -4.34 0.07
C GLU A 16 10.45 -3.44 0.45
N TRP A 17 9.22 -3.96 0.33
CA TRP A 17 7.99 -3.21 0.60
C TRP A 17 7.63 -3.14 2.10
N LEU A 18 8.07 -4.14 2.85
CA LEU A 18 7.91 -4.26 4.30
C LEU A 18 9.03 -3.57 5.08
N ASN A 19 10.02 -2.98 4.40
CA ASN A 19 11.02 -2.14 5.04
C ASN A 19 10.42 -0.76 5.39
N TRP A 20 9.72 -0.69 6.52
CA TRP A 20 9.08 0.54 6.98
C TRP A 20 10.05 1.36 7.83
N PRO A 21 10.03 2.70 7.72
CA PRO A 21 10.77 3.55 8.66
C PRO A 21 10.28 3.23 10.07
N THR A 22 11.19 2.75 10.90
CA THR A 22 10.89 2.27 12.24
C THR A 22 10.75 3.45 13.17
N ILE A 23 9.59 3.57 13.82
CA ILE A 23 9.34 4.67 14.76
C ILE A 23 9.70 4.22 16.18
N PHE A 24 9.40 2.96 16.52
CA PHE A 24 9.83 2.32 17.76
C PHE A 24 9.70 0.79 17.63
N ALA A 25 10.66 0.04 18.15
CA ALA A 25 10.61 -1.43 18.31
C ALA A 25 10.14 -2.22 17.06
N HIS A 26 10.71 -1.93 15.88
CA HIS A 26 10.36 -2.59 14.61
C HIS A 26 8.91 -2.45 14.15
N THR A 27 8.13 -1.57 14.77
CA THR A 27 6.78 -1.23 14.31
C THR A 27 6.90 -0.13 13.27
N GLY A 28 6.66 -0.50 12.01
CA GLY A 28 6.48 0.46 10.94
C GLY A 28 5.17 1.21 11.14
N PHE A 29 5.20 2.52 10.91
CA PHE A 29 3.97 3.31 10.84
C PHE A 29 3.97 4.12 9.55
N PHE A 30 2.82 4.11 8.89
CA PHE A 30 2.58 4.82 7.64
C PHE A 30 1.27 5.59 7.80
N ARG A 31 1.36 6.91 7.72
CA ARG A 31 0.20 7.81 7.73
C ARG A 31 0.03 8.38 6.33
N PRO A 32 -0.93 7.86 5.54
CA PRO A 32 -1.22 8.41 4.22
C PRO A 32 -1.86 9.81 4.33
N ASP A 33 -1.74 10.59 3.26
CA ASP A 33 -2.52 11.82 3.04
C ASP A 33 -4.02 11.51 2.94
N GLU A 34 -4.87 12.53 3.11
CA GLU A 34 -6.34 12.38 3.21
C GLU A 34 -6.96 11.64 2.01
N GLN A 35 -6.46 11.87 0.80
CA GLN A 35 -6.90 11.17 -0.41
C GLN A 35 -6.57 9.67 -0.38
N TRP A 36 -5.36 9.35 0.07
CA TRP A 36 -4.87 7.98 0.19
C TRP A 36 -5.52 7.26 1.37
N GLN A 37 -5.84 7.97 2.46
CA GLN A 37 -6.46 7.43 3.65
C GLN A 37 -7.80 6.72 3.35
N THR A 38 -8.66 7.34 2.55
CA THR A 38 -9.94 6.73 2.14
C THR A 38 -9.71 5.43 1.34
N ARG A 39 -8.81 5.47 0.35
CA ARG A 39 -8.47 4.30 -0.47
C ARG A 39 -7.88 3.16 0.35
N PHE A 40 -6.98 3.46 1.28
CA PHE A 40 -6.41 2.46 2.17
C PHE A 40 -7.47 1.87 3.11
N GLY A 41 -8.41 2.68 3.60
CA GLY A 41 -9.55 2.20 4.40
C GLY A 41 -10.42 1.20 3.63
N GLU A 42 -10.77 1.51 2.39
CA GLU A 42 -11.55 0.61 1.52
C GLU A 42 -10.80 -0.70 1.22
N LEU A 43 -9.49 -0.61 0.92
CA LEU A 43 -8.62 -1.77 0.72
C LEU A 43 -8.56 -2.65 1.96
N PHE A 44 -8.41 -2.07 3.15
CA PHE A 44 -8.43 -2.82 4.40
C PHE A 44 -9.76 -3.55 4.62
N GLY A 45 -10.88 -2.88 4.32
CA GLY A 45 -12.20 -3.51 4.36
C GLY A 45 -12.28 -4.75 3.47
N GLN A 46 -11.78 -4.65 2.22
CA GLN A 46 -11.73 -5.77 1.28
C GLN A 46 -10.81 -6.89 1.75
N ILE A 47 -9.65 -6.58 2.34
CA ILE A 47 -8.73 -7.59 2.89
C ILE A 47 -9.41 -8.37 4.02
N VAL A 48 -10.10 -7.68 4.91
CA VAL A 48 -10.80 -8.33 6.03
C VAL A 48 -11.95 -9.19 5.52
N ASP A 49 -12.76 -8.69 4.59
CA ASP A 49 -13.85 -9.46 3.96
C ASP A 49 -13.32 -10.71 3.25
N ALA A 50 -12.27 -10.55 2.44
CA ALA A 50 -11.60 -11.66 1.77
C ALA A 50 -10.99 -12.66 2.76
N GLY A 51 -10.43 -12.20 3.89
CA GLY A 51 -9.85 -13.05 4.92
C GLY A 51 -10.89 -13.82 5.75
N GLN A 52 -12.11 -13.30 5.87
CA GLN A 52 -13.24 -13.97 6.53
C GLN A 52 -13.96 -14.96 5.60
N GLY A 53 -13.71 -14.90 4.30
CA GLY A 53 -14.27 -15.83 3.33
C GLY A 53 -13.79 -17.27 3.57
N ALA A 54 -14.71 -18.22 3.62
CA ALA A 54 -14.40 -19.65 3.80
C ALA A 54 -13.91 -20.35 2.51
N GLY A 55 -13.66 -19.61 1.43
CA GLY A 55 -13.29 -20.16 0.14
C GLY A 55 -11.81 -20.51 0.05
N ARG A 56 -11.46 -21.54 -0.72
CA ARG A 56 -10.06 -21.89 -1.02
C ARG A 56 -9.27 -20.76 -1.69
N TYR A 57 -9.97 -19.82 -2.34
CA TYR A 57 -9.39 -18.63 -2.97
C TYR A 57 -9.43 -17.38 -2.08
N SER A 58 -10.13 -17.42 -0.95
CA SER A 58 -10.28 -16.29 -0.03
C SER A 58 -8.93 -15.89 0.57
N GLU A 59 -8.12 -16.86 0.97
CA GLU A 59 -6.75 -16.63 1.44
C GLU A 59 -5.85 -16.04 0.32
N LEU A 60 -5.93 -16.59 -0.90
CA LEU A 60 -5.17 -16.08 -2.04
C LEU A 60 -5.58 -14.65 -2.43
N LEU A 61 -6.87 -14.33 -2.31
CA LEU A 61 -7.41 -13.00 -2.56
C LEU A 61 -6.93 -12.02 -1.48
N ALA A 62 -6.99 -12.41 -0.20
CA ALA A 62 -6.47 -11.59 0.90
C ALA A 62 -4.98 -11.28 0.73
N ILE A 63 -4.17 -12.26 0.33
CA ILE A 63 -2.74 -12.06 0.01
C ILE A 63 -2.55 -11.12 -1.18
N ASN A 64 -3.37 -11.23 -2.23
CA ASN A 64 -3.32 -10.31 -3.37
C ASN A 64 -3.71 -8.88 -2.99
N LEU A 65 -4.72 -8.71 -2.14
CA LEU A 65 -5.14 -7.39 -1.68
C LEU A 65 -4.10 -6.76 -0.75
N LEU A 66 -3.43 -7.56 0.08
CA LEU A 66 -2.27 -7.12 0.85
C LEU A 66 -1.12 -6.66 -0.04
N GLU A 67 -0.85 -7.39 -1.12
CA GLU A 67 0.14 -6.98 -2.13
C GLU A 67 -0.22 -5.63 -2.76
N GLN A 68 -1.48 -5.46 -3.19
CA GLN A 68 -1.96 -4.19 -3.74
C GLN A 68 -1.79 -3.05 -2.72
N LEU A 69 -2.07 -3.30 -1.44
CA LEU A 69 -1.89 -2.31 -0.38
C LEU A 69 -0.41 -1.88 -0.27
N LEU A 70 0.53 -2.82 -0.34
CA LEU A 70 1.96 -2.52 -0.32
C LEU A 70 2.41 -1.72 -1.55
N LEU A 71 1.91 -2.07 -2.73
CA LEU A 71 2.20 -1.34 -3.97
C LEU A 71 1.66 0.09 -3.93
N ARG A 72 0.39 0.26 -3.50
CA ARG A 72 -0.25 1.56 -3.34
C ARG A 72 0.49 2.45 -2.34
N ARG A 73 1.03 1.86 -1.28
CA ARG A 73 1.91 2.57 -0.34
C ARG A 73 3.18 3.06 -1.03
N MET A 74 3.82 2.22 -1.83
CA MET A 74 5.01 2.62 -2.58
C MET A 74 4.70 3.72 -3.60
N GLU A 75 3.54 3.66 -4.27
CA GLU A 75 3.06 4.75 -5.12
C GLU A 75 2.87 6.05 -4.34
N ALA A 76 2.19 6.01 -3.18
CA ALA A 76 1.97 7.19 -2.35
C ALA A 76 3.28 7.80 -1.80
N ILE A 77 4.25 6.96 -1.40
CA ILE A 77 5.58 7.42 -0.97
C ILE A 77 6.33 8.04 -2.14
N ASN A 78 6.28 7.41 -3.32
CA ASN A 78 6.92 7.92 -4.52
C ASN A 78 6.30 9.27 -4.94
N GLU A 79 4.98 9.39 -4.95
CA GLU A 79 4.25 10.63 -5.24
C GLU A 79 4.57 11.73 -4.21
N SER A 80 4.79 11.38 -2.95
CA SER A 80 5.22 12.34 -1.92
C SER A 80 6.66 12.81 -2.13
N LEU A 81 7.56 11.91 -2.54
CA LEU A 81 8.98 12.22 -2.83
C LEU A 81 9.16 12.95 -4.16
N TYR A 82 8.35 12.59 -5.15
CA TYR A 82 8.30 13.12 -6.50
C TYR A 82 6.85 13.54 -6.78
N PRO A 83 6.40 14.69 -6.21
CA PRO A 83 5.11 15.24 -6.57
C PRO A 83 5.03 15.30 -8.10
N PRO A 84 3.88 14.92 -8.70
CA PRO A 84 3.76 14.70 -10.14
C PRO A 84 4.39 15.88 -10.83
N LEU A 85 5.53 15.61 -11.48
CA LEU A 85 6.43 16.60 -12.06
C LEU A 85 5.58 17.73 -12.63
N ASP A 86 5.76 18.92 -12.04
CA ASP A 86 5.28 20.19 -12.56
C ASP A 86 5.18 20.09 -14.08
N ASN A 87 4.02 20.45 -14.65
CA ASN A 87 3.73 20.45 -16.09
C ASN A 87 4.82 21.12 -16.98
N ARG A 88 5.85 21.73 -16.37
CA ARG A 88 7.04 22.30 -17.01
C ARG A 88 8.03 21.28 -17.55
N VAL A 89 8.08 20.03 -17.06
CA VAL A 89 8.99 19.01 -17.63
C VAL A 89 8.40 18.35 -18.88
N ARG A 90 7.07 18.44 -19.08
CA ARG A 90 6.44 18.02 -20.35
C ARG A 90 6.79 18.93 -21.53
N ASP A 91 7.14 20.20 -21.29
CA ASP A 91 7.47 21.17 -22.35
C ASP A 91 8.94 21.08 -22.81
N ALA A 92 9.80 20.41 -22.05
CA ALA A 92 11.24 20.34 -22.30
C ALA A 92 11.69 19.10 -23.11
N LEU A 93 10.75 18.27 -23.59
CA LEU A 93 11.06 17.21 -24.55
C LEU A 93 10.86 17.79 -25.96
N PRO A 94 11.93 18.19 -26.68
CA PRO A 94 11.80 18.42 -28.11
C PRO A 94 11.47 17.07 -28.74
N VAL A 95 10.26 16.98 -29.29
CA VAL A 95 9.86 15.92 -30.19
C VAL A 95 10.87 15.94 -31.33
N HIS A 96 11.75 14.93 -31.36
CA HIS A 96 12.82 14.83 -32.36
C HIS A 96 12.33 14.12 -33.62
#